data_AF-A0A838YSK4-F1
#
_entry.id   AF-A0A838YSK4-F1
#
_cell.length_a   1.000
_cell.length_b   1.000
_cell.length_c   1.000
_cell.angle_alpha   90.00
_cell.angle_beta   90.00
_cell.angle_gamma   90.00
#
_symmetry.space_group_name_H-M   'P 1'
#
loop_
_entity.id
_entity.type
_entity.pdbx_description
1 polymer ?
#
loop_
_entity_poly.entity_id
_entity_poly.type
_entity_poly.pdbx_seq_one_letter_code
_entity_poly.pdbx_strand_id
1 'polypeptide(L)'
;MALTVSLAITGTAIVLLVIYGADIAVGYSSDNGEGFIPFDHKTRGMGLGLPAMILPIIAYFISRKESSKGLGIMIIIAGILIITGGAVVIGNADPVKAEETGRNVLSETMPIIIAGLIQIGLGILKIKKS
;
A
#
# COMPACT_ATOMS: atom_id res chain seq x y z
N MET A 1 -11.45 -23.22 -2.45
CA MET A 1 -10.35 -23.04 -1.46
C MET A 1 -9.47 -21.85 -1.80
N ALA A 2 -9.23 -21.55 -3.08
CA ALA A 2 -8.36 -20.45 -3.47
C ALA A 2 -8.94 -19.09 -3.06
N LEU A 3 -10.28 -18.90 -3.10
CA LEU A 3 -10.90 -17.68 -2.62
C LEU A 3 -10.67 -17.43 -1.12
N THR A 4 -10.83 -18.43 -0.27
CA THR A 4 -10.61 -18.29 1.18
C THR A 4 -9.17 -17.85 1.47
N VAL A 5 -8.20 -18.45 0.79
CA VAL A 5 -6.78 -18.07 0.88
C VAL A 5 -6.58 -16.64 0.39
N SER A 6 -7.15 -16.26 -0.75
CA SER A 6 -7.06 -14.90 -1.29
C SER A 6 -7.69 -13.85 -0.37
N LEU A 7 -8.80 -14.16 0.30
CA LEU A 7 -9.43 -13.29 1.28
C LEU A 7 -8.52 -13.08 2.50
N ALA A 8 -7.93 -14.16 3.03
CA ALA A 8 -7.01 -14.09 4.16
C ALA A 8 -5.74 -13.29 3.82
N ILE A 9 -5.15 -13.52 2.64
CA ILE A 9 -3.97 -12.80 2.14
C ILE A 9 -4.29 -11.30 1.99
N THR A 10 -5.41 -10.97 1.34
CA THR A 10 -5.78 -9.56 1.11
C THR A 10 -6.14 -8.87 2.42
N GLY A 11 -6.82 -9.56 3.34
CA GLY A 11 -7.12 -9.03 4.67
C GLY A 11 -5.85 -8.73 5.46
N THR A 12 -4.88 -9.65 5.45
CA THR A 12 -3.57 -9.45 6.07
C THR A 12 -2.84 -8.24 5.47
N ALA A 13 -2.87 -8.09 4.13
CA ALA A 13 -2.29 -6.94 3.46
C ALA A 13 -2.91 -5.61 3.91
N ILE A 14 -4.24 -5.55 4.03
CA ILE A 14 -4.93 -4.34 4.51
C ILE A 14 -4.51 -4.01 5.95
N VAL A 15 -4.44 -5.01 6.84
CA VAL A 15 -3.98 -4.80 8.22
C VAL A 15 -2.54 -4.26 8.24
N LEU A 16 -1.64 -4.82 7.42
CA LEU A 16 -0.27 -4.33 7.30
C LEU A 16 -0.21 -2.90 6.78
N LEU A 17 -1.01 -2.53 5.77
CA LEU A 17 -1.09 -1.15 5.25
C LEU A 17 -1.58 -0.18 6.32
N VAL A 18 -2.60 -0.55 7.10
CA VAL A 18 -3.14 0.29 8.16
C VAL A 18 -2.14 0.48 9.28
N ILE A 19 -1.47 -0.60 9.72
CA ILE A 19 -0.41 -0.52 10.73
C ILE A 19 0.72 0.39 10.24
N TYR A 20 1.23 0.15 9.02
CA TYR A 20 2.30 0.95 8.45
C TYR A 20 1.91 2.43 8.28
N GLY A 21 0.70 2.70 7.81
CA GLY A 21 0.18 4.06 7.64
C GLY A 21 0.04 4.80 8.97
N ALA A 22 -0.54 4.15 9.99
CA ALA A 22 -0.65 4.71 11.34
C ALA A 22 0.72 4.97 11.95
N ASP A 23 1.66 4.06 11.74
CA ASP A 23 3.02 4.12 12.24
C ASP A 23 3.84 5.25 11.62
N ILE A 24 3.64 5.52 10.33
CA ILE A 24 4.18 6.72 9.67
C ILE A 24 3.52 8.00 10.22
N ALA A 25 2.20 8.00 10.38
CA ALA A 25 1.46 9.18 10.86
C ALA A 25 1.92 9.59 12.27
N VAL A 26 2.18 8.63 13.15
CA VAL A 26 2.79 8.88 14.47
C VAL A 26 4.20 9.43 14.31
N GLY A 27 5.01 8.87 13.40
CA GLY A 27 6.36 9.35 13.13
C GLY A 27 6.43 10.82 12.70
N TYR A 28 5.47 11.30 11.91
CA TYR A 28 5.40 12.72 11.55
C TYR A 28 5.09 13.64 12.73
N SER A 29 4.51 13.11 13.81
CA SER A 29 4.19 13.88 15.02
C SER A 29 5.29 13.79 16.09
N SER A 30 6.39 13.07 15.81
CA SER A 30 7.49 12.83 16.76
C SER A 30 8.75 13.61 16.36
N ASP A 31 9.47 14.15 17.34
CA ASP A 31 10.68 14.98 17.13
C ASP A 31 11.81 14.23 16.41
N ASN A 32 11.85 12.91 16.58
CA ASN A 32 12.83 11.99 16.00
C ASN A 32 12.34 11.30 14.71
N GLY A 33 11.11 11.57 14.24
CA GLY A 33 10.57 10.96 13.02
C GLY A 33 10.26 9.46 13.13
N GLU A 34 10.44 8.87 14.31
CA GLU A 34 10.15 7.46 14.60
C GLU A 34 8.68 7.29 14.98
N GLY A 35 8.01 6.30 14.40
CA GLY A 35 6.69 5.89 14.87
C GLY A 35 6.76 4.94 16.06
N PHE A 36 5.69 4.18 16.30
CA PHE A 36 5.63 3.25 17.42
C PHE A 36 6.41 1.94 17.19
N ILE A 37 6.72 1.59 15.94
CA ILE A 37 7.61 0.46 15.61
C ILE A 37 9.07 0.93 15.64
N PRO A 38 9.95 0.39 16.50
CA PRO A 38 11.33 0.89 16.67
C PRO A 38 12.26 0.42 15.55
N PHE A 39 11.91 0.73 14.31
CA PHE A 39 12.67 0.48 13.09
C PHE A 39 12.72 1.76 12.27
N ASP A 40 13.79 1.92 11.49
CA ASP A 40 13.90 3.03 10.56
C ASP A 40 12.82 2.96 9.45
N HIS A 41 12.53 4.11 8.84
CA HIS A 41 11.48 4.25 7.83
C HIS A 41 11.65 3.29 6.65
N LYS A 42 12.89 3.04 6.22
CA LYS A 42 13.19 2.17 5.07
C LYS A 42 12.91 0.70 5.42
N THR A 43 13.33 0.25 6.60
CA THR A 43 13.07 -1.11 7.08
C THR A 43 11.57 -1.39 7.22
N ARG A 44 10.81 -0.44 7.76
CA ARG A 44 9.33 -0.53 7.84
C ARG A 44 8.67 -0.58 6.47
N GLY A 45 9.12 0.26 5.54
CA GLY A 45 8.63 0.26 4.16
C GLY A 45 8.88 -1.07 3.45
N MET A 46 10.06 -1.67 3.64
CA MET A 46 10.39 -2.98 3.07
C MET A 46 9.68 -4.14 3.77
N GLY A 47 9.51 -4.08 5.09
CA GLY A 47 8.94 -5.17 5.89
C GLY A 47 7.41 -5.18 5.92
N LEU A 48 6.76 -4.01 5.90
CA LEU A 48 5.31 -3.88 5.99
C LEU A 48 4.71 -3.36 4.67
N GLY A 49 5.26 -2.27 4.13
CA GLY A 49 4.72 -1.62 2.93
C GLY A 49 4.78 -2.50 1.67
N LEU A 50 5.97 -3.01 1.32
CA LEU A 50 6.15 -3.82 0.11
C LEU A 50 5.32 -5.12 0.11
N PRO A 51 5.34 -5.96 1.16
CA PRO A 51 4.49 -7.14 1.21
C PRO A 51 3.01 -6.78 1.06
N ALA A 52 2.56 -5.73 1.75
CA ALA A 52 1.17 -5.32 1.71
C ALA A 52 0.73 -4.76 0.33
N MET A 53 1.67 -4.24 -0.46
CA MET A 53 1.43 -3.86 -1.86
C MET A 53 1.35 -5.07 -2.80
N ILE A 54 2.13 -6.13 -2.57
CA ILE A 54 2.22 -7.27 -3.49
C ILE A 54 1.13 -8.31 -3.22
N LEU A 55 0.80 -8.55 -1.95
CA LEU A 55 -0.13 -9.60 -1.53
C LEU A 55 -1.53 -9.52 -2.17
N PRO A 56 -2.20 -8.37 -2.30
CA PRO A 56 -3.51 -8.26 -2.97
C PRO A 56 -3.45 -8.63 -4.46
N ILE A 57 -2.32 -8.35 -5.12
CA ILE A 57 -2.09 -8.70 -6.52
C ILE A 57 -2.00 -10.23 -6.63
N ILE A 58 -1.20 -10.87 -5.78
CA ILE A 58 -1.10 -12.33 -5.72
C ILE A 58 -2.47 -12.96 -5.45
N ALA A 59 -3.22 -12.43 -4.48
CA ALA A 59 -4.55 -12.90 -4.13
C ALA A 59 -5.54 -12.83 -5.31
N TYR A 60 -5.46 -11.78 -6.15
CA TYR A 60 -6.23 -11.69 -7.38
C TYR A 60 -5.93 -12.86 -8.33
N PHE A 61 -4.64 -13.15 -8.57
CA PHE A 61 -4.23 -14.20 -9.51
C PHE A 61 -4.57 -15.60 -9.00
N ILE A 62 -4.36 -15.87 -7.70
CA ILE A 62 -4.71 -17.15 -7.06
C ILE A 62 -6.20 -17.47 -7.24
N SER A 63 -7.06 -16.48 -7.02
CA SER A 63 -8.52 -16.66 -7.11
C SER A 63 -9.10 -16.28 -8.46
N ARG A 64 -8.31 -16.04 -9.52
CA ARG A 64 -8.78 -15.41 -10.77
C ARG A 64 -10.04 -16.08 -11.37
N LYS A 65 -10.18 -17.39 -11.19
CA LYS A 65 -11.32 -18.20 -11.68
C LYS A 65 -12.53 -18.23 -10.73
N GLU A 66 -12.36 -17.88 -9.46
CA GLU A 66 -13.42 -17.87 -8.45
C GLU A 66 -14.09 -16.49 -8.43
N SER A 67 -15.42 -16.44 -8.58
CA SER A 67 -16.21 -15.21 -8.46
C SER A 67 -16.19 -14.74 -6.99
N SER A 68 -15.83 -13.47 -6.75
CA SER A 68 -16.02 -12.81 -5.47
C SER A 68 -15.98 -11.29 -5.57
N LYS A 69 -17.13 -10.65 -5.35
CA LYS A 69 -17.25 -9.19 -5.24
C LYS A 69 -16.53 -8.67 -3.99
N GLY A 70 -16.63 -9.41 -2.88
CA GLY A 70 -15.97 -9.05 -1.62
C GLY A 70 -14.45 -8.94 -1.76
N LEU A 71 -13.80 -9.92 -2.38
CA LEU A 71 -12.36 -9.86 -2.65
C LEU A 71 -12.01 -8.68 -3.57
N GLY A 72 -12.82 -8.43 -4.60
CA GLY A 72 -12.61 -7.28 -5.49
C GLY A 72 -12.67 -5.95 -4.76
N ILE A 73 -13.62 -5.76 -3.85
CA ILE A 73 -13.72 -4.58 -2.99
C ILE A 73 -12.48 -4.46 -2.09
N MET A 74 -12.04 -5.55 -1.47
CA MET A 74 -10.84 -5.53 -0.62
C MET A 74 -9.58 -5.10 -1.39
N ILE A 75 -9.40 -5.57 -2.62
CA ILE A 75 -8.26 -5.15 -3.47
C ILE A 75 -8.35 -3.67 -3.81
N ILE A 76 -9.55 -3.14 -4.08
CA ILE A 76 -9.75 -1.69 -4.30
C ILE A 76 -9.36 -0.89 -3.05
N ILE A 77 -9.81 -1.33 -1.87
CA ILE A 77 -9.46 -0.68 -0.59
C ILE A 77 -7.94 -0.66 -0.39
N ALA A 78 -7.25 -1.78 -0.63
CA ALA A 78 -5.79 -1.83 -0.57
C ALA A 78 -5.15 -0.84 -1.56
N GLY A 79 -5.65 -0.76 -2.79
CA GLY A 79 -5.15 0.18 -3.79
C GLY A 79 -5.33 1.64 -3.39
N ILE A 80 -6.48 1.99 -2.79
CA ILE A 80 -6.73 3.33 -2.24
C ILE A 80 -5.74 3.64 -1.12
N LEU A 81 -5.56 2.74 -0.15
CA LEU A 81 -4.61 2.93 0.96
C LEU A 81 -3.18 3.17 0.46
N ILE A 82 -2.74 2.46 -0.58
CA ILE A 82 -1.42 2.64 -1.19
C ILE A 82 -1.30 4.03 -1.83
N ILE A 83 -2.30 4.47 -2.59
CA ILE A 83 -2.32 5.80 -3.21
C ILE A 83 -2.31 6.90 -2.14
N THR A 84 -3.13 6.74 -1.09
CA THR A 84 -3.16 7.68 0.04
C THR A 84 -1.81 7.74 0.72
N GLY A 85 -1.16 6.60 0.98
CA GLY A 85 0.19 6.57 1.53
C GLY A 85 1.21 7.31 0.66
N GLY A 86 1.19 7.09 -0.66
CA GLY A 86 2.04 7.84 -1.59
C GLY A 86 1.74 9.35 -1.60
N ALA A 87 0.47 9.74 -1.57
CA ALA A 87 0.07 11.15 -1.50
C ALA A 87 0.56 11.82 -0.21
N VAL A 88 0.53 11.11 0.92
CA VAL A 88 1.08 11.59 2.19
C VAL A 88 2.59 11.82 2.10
N VAL A 89 3.34 10.92 1.45
CA VAL A 89 4.79 11.10 1.23
C VAL A 89 5.08 12.35 0.40
N ILE A 90 4.33 12.57 -0.68
CA ILE A 90 4.48 13.77 -1.53
C ILE A 90 4.10 15.03 -0.75
N GLY A 91 2.99 15.00 -0.01
CA GLY A 91 2.48 16.16 0.73
C GLY A 91 3.34 16.59 1.93
N ASN A 92 4.13 15.68 2.49
CA ASN A 92 5.05 15.94 3.60
C ASN A 92 6.52 16.03 3.16
N ALA A 93 6.79 16.11 1.86
CA ALA A 93 8.14 16.27 1.34
C ALA A 93 8.72 17.63 1.70
N ASP A 94 9.93 17.65 2.26
CA ASP A 94 10.69 18.88 2.51
C ASP A 94 11.32 19.37 1.19
N PRO A 95 10.86 20.51 0.63
CA PRO A 95 11.31 20.98 -0.68
C PRO A 95 12.78 21.41 -0.66
N VAL A 96 13.27 21.95 0.47
CA VAL A 96 14.65 22.42 0.60
C VAL A 96 15.62 21.24 0.57
N LYS A 97 15.32 20.18 1.34
CA LYS A 97 16.13 18.95 1.32
C LYS A 97 16.05 18.24 -0.02
N ALA A 98 14.91 18.25 -0.69
CA ALA A 98 14.76 17.64 -2.01
C ALA A 98 15.64 18.34 -3.05
N GLU A 99 15.71 19.67 -3.02
CA GLU A 99 16.57 20.47 -3.90
C GLU A 99 18.06 20.23 -3.61
N GLU A 100 18.48 20.29 -2.34
CA GLU A 100 19.87 20.07 -1.90
C GLU A 100 20.40 18.67 -2.24
N THR A 101 19.53 17.66 -2.21
CA THR A 101 19.89 16.26 -2.50
C THR A 101 19.65 15.86 -3.97
N GLY A 102 19.10 16.76 -4.79
CA GLY A 102 18.67 16.47 -6.16
C GLY A 102 17.56 15.41 -6.25
N ARG A 103 16.83 15.18 -5.15
CA ARG A 103 15.85 14.11 -5.02
C ARG A 103 14.52 14.52 -5.61
N ASN A 104 14.05 13.79 -6.61
CA ASN A 104 12.71 13.98 -7.16
C ASN A 104 11.70 13.07 -6.45
N VAL A 105 11.05 13.61 -5.40
CA VAL A 105 10.08 12.88 -4.58
C VAL A 105 8.89 12.36 -5.40
N LEU A 106 8.48 13.10 -6.43
CA LEU A 106 7.40 12.66 -7.33
C LEU A 106 7.84 11.41 -8.10
N SER A 107 9.05 11.40 -8.67
CA SER A 107 9.59 10.25 -9.39
C SER A 107 9.79 9.03 -8.47
N GLU A 108 10.20 9.23 -7.22
CA GLU A 108 10.35 8.13 -6.24
C GLU A 108 9.01 7.53 -5.81
N THR A 109 7.97 8.35 -5.73
CA THR A 109 6.65 7.92 -5.26
C THR A 109 5.76 7.40 -6.39
N MET A 110 6.06 7.76 -7.65
CA MET A 110 5.28 7.37 -8.83
C MET A 110 5.05 5.85 -8.94
N PRO A 111 6.03 4.95 -8.71
CA PRO A 111 5.80 3.52 -8.76
C PRO A 111 4.74 3.03 -7.76
N ILE A 112 4.66 3.65 -6.58
CA ILE A 112 3.68 3.34 -5.54
C ILE A 112 2.28 3.72 -6.01
N ILE A 113 2.13 4.91 -6.60
CA ILE A 113 0.86 5.38 -7.16
C ILE A 113 0.39 4.46 -8.30
N ILE A 114 1.29 4.10 -9.21
CA ILE A 114 1.01 3.17 -10.31
C ILE A 114 0.55 1.80 -9.75
N ALA A 115 1.23 1.27 -8.75
CA ALA A 115 0.86 0.01 -8.12
C ALA A 115 -0.55 0.05 -7.50
N GLY A 116 -0.90 1.15 -6.82
CA GLY A 116 -2.24 1.35 -6.27
C GLY A 116 -3.31 1.44 -7.36
N LEU A 117 -3.05 2.15 -8.47
CA LEU A 117 -3.96 2.21 -9.62
C LEU A 117 -4.16 0.84 -10.28
N ILE A 118 -3.08 0.06 -10.42
CA ILE A 118 -3.15 -1.32 -10.92
C ILE A 118 -4.05 -2.16 -10.01
N GLN A 119 -3.87 -2.09 -8.69
CA GLN A 119 -4.73 -2.81 -7.76
C GLN A 119 -6.20 -2.41 -7.89
N ILE A 120 -6.51 -1.11 -7.96
CA ILE A 120 -7.89 -0.66 -8.18
C ILE A 120 -8.47 -1.25 -9.48
N GLY A 121 -7.70 -1.22 -10.57
CA GLY A 121 -8.09 -1.84 -11.84
C GLY A 121 -8.35 -3.34 -11.72
N LEU A 122 -7.49 -4.08 -11.01
CA LEU A 122 -7.67 -5.52 -10.75
C LEU A 122 -8.91 -5.80 -9.90
N GLY A 123 -9.17 -4.99 -8.87
CA GLY A 123 -10.35 -5.10 -8.04
C GLY A 123 -11.65 -4.84 -8.82
N ILE A 124 -11.69 -3.81 -9.67
CA ILE A 124 -12.81 -3.55 -10.58
C ILE A 124 -13.02 -4.72 -11.53
N LEU A 125 -11.93 -5.24 -12.14
CA LEU A 125 -11.99 -6.39 -13.04
C LEU A 125 -12.51 -7.64 -12.32
N LYS A 126 -12.13 -7.84 -11.05
CA LYS A 126 -12.63 -8.92 -10.21
C LYS A 126 -14.14 -8.81 -10.02
N ILE A 127 -14.65 -7.63 -9.66
CA ILE A 127 -16.09 -7.40 -9.45
C ILE A 127 -16.88 -7.63 -10.73
N LYS A 128 -16.39 -7.15 -11.89
CA LYS A 128 -17.07 -7.32 -13.18
C LYS A 128 -17.18 -8.77 -13.63
N LYS A 129 -16.21 -9.62 -13.27
CA LYS A 129 -16.21 -11.05 -13.59
C LYS A 129 -16.99 -11.90 -12.59
N SER A 130 -17.56 -11.27 -11.55
CA SER A 130 -18.11 -11.93 -10.37
C SER A 130 -19.63 -11.98 -10.41
#